data_AF-A0A6V7IZG0-F1
#
_entry.id   AF-A0A6V7IZG0-F1
#
_cell.length_a   1.000
_cell.length_b   1.000
_cell.length_c   1.000
_cell.angle_alpha   90.00
_cell.angle_beta   90.00
_cell.angle_gamma   90.00
#
_symmetry.space_group_name_H-M   'P 1'
#
loop_
_entity.id
_entity.type
_entity.pdbx_description
1 polymer ?
#
loop_
_entity_poly.entity_id
_entity_poly.type
_entity_poly.pdbx_seq_one_letter_code
_entity_poly.pdbx_strand_id
1 'polypeptide(L)'
;VRETHQVAEAQQEKNAKLRQAFGISEYFVEGSSLDPERHTREAEARANASKVYQLVRTPSPPPVVALSEGAAVPEKKSKKKRSASAKKKKTKKHKRE
;
A
#
# COMPACT_ATOMS: atom_id res chain seq x y z
N VAL A 1 -7.63 18.62 -33.50
CA VAL A 1 -6.65 18.49 -32.38
C VAL A 1 -7.22 18.94 -31.03
N ARG A 2 -8.17 19.88 -30.95
CA ARG A 2 -8.77 20.28 -29.64
C ARG A 2 -9.50 19.13 -28.92
N GLU A 3 -10.23 18.30 -29.67
CA GLU A 3 -10.97 17.16 -29.11
C GLU A 3 -10.06 16.09 -28.49
N THR A 4 -8.89 15.82 -29.08
CA THR A 4 -7.90 14.87 -28.52
C THR A 4 -7.32 15.35 -27.17
N HIS A 5 -7.22 16.66 -26.95
CA HIS A 5 -6.75 17.20 -25.67
C HIS A 5 -7.78 16.99 -24.54
N GLN A 6 -9.06 17.22 -24.81
CA GLN A 6 -10.13 17.02 -23.82
C GLN A 6 -10.22 15.55 -23.37
N VAL A 7 -10.09 14.62 -24.32
CA VAL A 7 -10.07 13.19 -24.00
C VAL A 7 -8.82 12.81 -23.21
N ALA A 8 -7.67 13.40 -23.53
CA ALA A 8 -6.43 13.17 -22.80
C ALA A 8 -6.50 13.69 -21.35
N GLU A 9 -7.05 14.89 -21.14
CA GLU A 9 -7.25 15.48 -19.80
C GLU A 9 -8.17 14.59 -18.95
N ALA A 10 -9.32 14.18 -19.48
CA ALA A 10 -10.25 13.31 -18.77
C ALA A 10 -9.65 11.92 -18.41
N GLN A 11 -8.74 11.40 -19.23
CA GLN A 11 -8.02 10.16 -18.91
C GLN A 11 -6.93 10.37 -17.86
N GLN A 12 -6.21 11.48 -17.92
CA GLN A 12 -5.21 11.85 -16.92
C GLN A 12 -5.83 11.99 -15.54
N GLU A 13 -7.00 12.63 -15.44
CA GLU A 13 -7.74 12.76 -14.17
C GLU A 13 -8.16 11.39 -13.60
N LYS A 14 -8.68 10.49 -14.45
CA LYS A 14 -9.03 9.12 -14.03
C LYS A 14 -7.81 8.36 -13.51
N ASN A 15 -6.68 8.48 -14.21
CA ASN A 15 -5.43 7.84 -13.79
C ASN A 15 -4.85 8.48 -12.52
N ALA A 16 -4.97 9.80 -12.34
CA ALA A 16 -4.57 10.50 -11.14
C ALA A 16 -5.37 10.03 -9.92
N LYS A 17 -6.70 9.86 -10.08
CA LYS A 17 -7.56 9.31 -9.03
C LYS A 17 -7.16 7.89 -8.64
N LEU A 18 -6.80 7.05 -9.62
CA LEU A 18 -6.27 5.71 -9.34
C LEU A 18 -4.95 5.79 -8.57
N ARG A 19 -4.01 6.65 -8.97
CA ARG A 19 -2.75 6.86 -8.24
C ARG A 19 -2.99 7.26 -6.79
N GLN A 20 -3.87 8.24 -6.55
CA GLN A 20 -4.25 8.66 -5.20
C GLN A 20 -4.88 7.51 -4.40
N ALA A 21 -5.79 6.74 -4.99
CA ALA A 21 -6.44 5.61 -4.34
C ALA A 21 -5.46 4.49 -3.96
N PHE A 22 -4.47 4.23 -4.81
CA PHE A 22 -3.38 3.28 -4.51
C PHE A 22 -2.29 3.87 -3.60
N GLY A 23 -2.43 5.13 -3.15
CA GLY A 23 -1.43 5.81 -2.31
C GLY A 23 -0.13 6.13 -3.03
N ILE A 24 -0.17 6.21 -4.36
CA ILE A 24 0.95 6.58 -5.21
C ILE A 24 0.97 8.12 -5.32
N SER A 25 2.08 8.72 -4.92
CA SER A 25 2.27 10.18 -4.95
C SER A 25 2.26 10.72 -6.39
N GLU A 26 1.87 11.98 -6.58
CA GLU A 26 1.93 12.64 -7.90
C GLU A 26 3.38 12.77 -8.41
N TYR A 27 4.33 12.87 -7.49
CA TYR A 27 5.77 12.86 -7.75
C TYR A 27 6.33 11.45 -7.95
N PHE A 28 5.45 10.44 -8.03
CA PHE A 28 5.90 9.06 -8.18
C PHE A 28 6.42 8.79 -9.59
N VAL A 29 7.75 8.66 -9.71
CA VAL A 29 8.47 8.12 -10.86
C VAL A 29 8.93 6.69 -10.57
N GLU A 30 8.57 5.74 -11.43
CA GLU A 30 8.97 4.33 -11.34
C GLU A 30 10.49 4.21 -11.52
N GLY A 31 11.18 3.52 -10.59
CA GLY A 31 12.65 3.39 -10.59
C GLY A 31 13.43 4.45 -9.81
N SER A 32 12.82 5.58 -9.45
CA SER A 32 13.43 6.70 -8.69
C SER A 32 13.20 6.60 -7.16
N SER A 33 12.81 5.41 -6.68
CA SER A 33 12.53 5.18 -5.24
C SER A 33 13.74 5.46 -4.32
N LEU A 34 14.97 5.37 -4.86
CA LEU A 34 16.21 5.56 -4.09
C LEU A 34 16.72 7.00 -4.09
N ASP A 35 16.06 7.92 -4.82
CA ASP A 35 16.51 9.32 -4.91
C ASP A 35 16.09 10.12 -3.65
N PRO A 36 17.03 10.70 -2.89
CA PRO A 36 16.74 11.41 -1.64
C PRO A 36 15.87 12.67 -1.85
N GLU A 37 16.13 13.42 -2.92
CA GLU A 37 15.40 14.63 -3.32
C GLU A 37 13.92 14.38 -3.65
N ARG A 38 13.55 13.12 -3.92
CA ARG A 38 12.18 12.70 -4.23
C ARG A 38 11.45 12.26 -2.96
N HIS A 39 12.18 11.66 -2.02
CA HIS A 39 11.64 11.30 -0.71
C HIS A 39 11.24 12.53 0.11
N THR A 40 12.03 13.60 0.08
CA THR A 40 11.71 14.86 0.80
C THR A 40 10.39 15.48 0.30
N ARG A 41 10.25 15.63 -1.03
CA ARG A 41 9.02 16.16 -1.65
C ARG A 41 7.78 15.30 -1.39
N GLU A 42 7.92 13.98 -1.42
CA GLU A 42 6.82 13.07 -1.07
C GLU A 42 6.46 13.15 0.43
N ALA A 43 7.46 13.22 1.31
CA ALA A 43 7.26 13.32 2.75
C ALA A 43 6.55 14.63 3.14
N GLU A 44 6.91 15.76 2.51
CA GLU A 44 6.23 17.04 2.72
C GLU A 44 4.77 17.00 2.26
N ALA A 45 4.50 16.45 1.06
CA ALA A 45 3.13 16.28 0.56
C ALA A 45 2.29 15.36 1.46
N ARG A 46 2.88 14.25 1.93
CA ARG A 46 2.22 13.31 2.85
C ARG A 46 2.01 13.90 4.25
N ALA A 47 2.96 14.68 4.75
CA ALA A 47 2.86 15.34 6.05
C ALA A 47 1.76 16.42 6.04
N ASN A 48 1.59 17.14 4.94
CA ASN A 48 0.50 18.11 4.78
C ASN A 48 -0.87 17.43 4.70
N ALA A 49 -0.98 16.28 4.04
CA ALA A 49 -2.22 15.49 3.99
C ALA A 49 -2.57 14.81 5.34
N SER A 50 -1.60 14.59 6.21
CA SER A 50 -1.81 13.87 7.49
C SER A 50 -2.47 14.71 8.61
N LYS A 51 -2.73 16.00 8.38
CA LYS A 51 -3.25 16.92 9.40
C LYS A 51 -4.77 16.93 9.55
N VAL A 52 -5.49 16.07 8.86
CA VAL A 52 -6.96 16.17 8.79
C VAL A 52 -7.65 15.73 10.09
N TYR A 53 -7.04 14.90 10.94
CA TYR A 53 -7.65 14.51 12.22
C TYR A 53 -6.65 14.32 13.36
N GLN A 54 -6.99 14.84 14.53
CA GLN A 54 -6.29 14.52 15.78
C GLN A 54 -6.72 13.13 16.24
N LEU A 55 -5.76 12.26 16.54
CA LEU A 55 -6.02 10.94 17.09
C LEU A 55 -6.49 11.08 18.55
N VAL A 56 -7.79 11.27 18.74
CA VAL A 56 -8.41 11.31 20.08
C VAL A 56 -8.38 9.90 20.65
N ARG A 57 -7.54 9.67 21.65
CA ARG A 57 -7.51 8.41 22.40
C ARG A 57 -8.62 8.43 23.43
N THR A 58 -9.84 8.07 23.02
CA THR A 58 -10.89 7.76 23.98
C THR A 58 -10.51 6.49 24.73
N PRO A 59 -10.73 6.42 26.06
CA PRO A 59 -10.53 5.19 26.79
C PRO A 59 -11.44 4.10 26.21
N SER A 60 -10.86 2.95 25.90
CA SER A 60 -11.59 1.78 25.41
C SER A 60 -12.65 1.39 26.43
N PRO A 61 -13.92 1.16 26.03
CA PRO A 61 -14.95 0.67 26.95
C PRO A 61 -14.51 -0.69 27.55
N PRO A 62 -14.85 -0.96 28.82
CA PRO A 62 -14.50 -2.21 29.46
C PRO A 62 -15.12 -3.40 28.71
N PRO A 63 -14.41 -4.53 28.58
CA PRO A 63 -14.98 -5.72 27.98
C PRO A 63 -16.14 -6.22 28.87
N VAL A 64 -17.36 -6.22 28.32
CA VAL A 64 -18.51 -6.90 28.91
C VAL A 64 -18.27 -8.41 28.88
N VAL A 65 -17.70 -8.94 29.95
CA VAL A 65 -17.43 -10.37 30.12
C VAL A 65 -18.68 -11.10 30.61
N ALA A 66 -19.35 -11.81 29.69
CA ALA A 66 -20.10 -13.06 29.87
C ALA A 66 -20.89 -13.29 28.57
N LEU A 67 -20.46 -14.12 27.62
CA LEU A 67 -20.33 -15.56 27.76
C LEU A 67 -19.26 -16.12 26.80
N SER A 68 -18.59 -17.17 27.28
CA SER A 68 -17.57 -18.03 26.65
C SER A 68 -16.09 -17.63 26.87
N GLU A 69 -15.39 -18.61 27.41
CA GLU A 69 -14.16 -18.56 28.20
C GLU A 69 -12.90 -18.17 27.44
N GLY A 70 -11.91 -17.64 28.18
CA GLY A 70 -10.50 -17.72 27.79
C GLY A 70 -9.77 -16.38 27.82
N ALA A 71 -9.42 -15.92 29.03
CA ALA A 71 -8.38 -14.92 29.20
C ALA A 71 -7.03 -15.50 28.74
N ALA A 72 -6.39 -14.90 27.73
CA ALA A 72 -4.98 -15.13 27.43
C ALA A 72 -4.33 -13.90 26.80
N VAL A 73 -3.42 -13.31 27.58
CA VAL A 73 -2.33 -12.38 27.27
C VAL A 73 -1.84 -12.45 25.80
N PRO A 74 -1.62 -11.33 25.08
CA PRO A 74 -0.93 -11.40 23.80
C PRO A 74 0.58 -11.60 24.03
N GLU A 75 1.00 -12.86 24.10
CA GLU A 75 2.41 -13.23 24.01
C GLU A 75 3.02 -12.81 22.67
N LYS A 76 4.30 -12.44 22.75
CA LYS A 76 5.17 -11.98 21.67
C LYS A 76 5.13 -12.94 20.47
N LYS A 77 4.61 -12.48 19.33
CA LYS A 77 4.58 -13.26 18.08
C LYS A 77 6.01 -13.56 17.61
N SER A 78 6.41 -14.80 17.82
CA SER A 78 7.66 -15.39 17.36
C SER A 78 7.72 -15.41 15.82
N LYS A 79 8.92 -15.12 15.31
CA LYS A 79 9.25 -15.04 13.88
C LYS A 79 8.91 -16.36 13.18
N LYS A 80 7.86 -16.37 12.36
CA LYS A 80 7.58 -17.51 11.47
C LYS A 80 8.63 -17.57 10.37
N LYS A 81 9.58 -18.50 10.53
CA LYS A 81 10.61 -18.82 9.53
C LYS A 81 9.92 -19.22 8.23
N ARG A 82 10.23 -18.52 7.14
CA ARG A 82 9.86 -18.93 5.77
C ARG A 82 10.63 -20.21 5.46
N SER A 83 9.92 -21.33 5.34
CA SER A 83 10.48 -22.55 4.80
C SER A 83 10.83 -22.32 3.32
N ALA A 84 12.12 -22.40 3.03
CA ALA A 84 12.61 -22.61 1.68
C ALA A 84 12.26 -24.04 1.22
N SER A 85 12.16 -24.22 -0.11
CA SER A 85 11.90 -25.47 -0.86
C SER A 85 10.45 -25.58 -1.38
N ALA A 86 10.12 -25.65 -2.67
CA ALA A 86 10.91 -25.98 -3.86
C ALA A 86 10.39 -25.25 -5.11
N LYS A 87 11.29 -24.63 -5.89
CA LYS A 87 11.02 -24.20 -7.27
C LYS A 87 10.84 -25.45 -8.14
N LYS A 88 9.61 -25.78 -8.54
CA LYS A 88 9.38 -26.69 -9.68
C LYS A 88 9.82 -25.99 -10.97
N LYS A 89 10.94 -26.44 -11.56
CA LYS A 89 11.37 -26.03 -12.91
C LYS A 89 10.29 -26.46 -13.91
N LYS A 90 9.63 -25.51 -14.59
CA LYS A 90 8.82 -25.80 -15.78
C LYS A 90 9.77 -26.18 -16.92
N THR A 91 9.67 -27.42 -17.42
CA THR A 91 10.41 -27.87 -18.60
C THR A 91 9.74 -27.29 -19.85
N LYS A 92 10.56 -26.66 -20.72
CA LYS A 92 10.13 -26.13 -22.03
C LYS A 92 10.06 -27.32 -23.00
N LYS A 93 8.85 -27.69 -23.44
CA LYS A 93 8.64 -28.73 -24.46
C LYS A 93 8.86 -28.10 -25.83
N HIS A 94 9.87 -28.56 -26.58
CA HIS A 94 10.05 -28.15 -27.98
C HIS A 94 9.11 -28.95 -28.88
N LYS A 95 8.42 -28.25 -29.79
CA LYS A 95 7.66 -28.86 -30.89
C LYS A 95 8.67 -29.34 -31.94
N ARG A 96 8.62 -30.62 -32.30
CA ARG A 96 9.34 -31.15 -33.47
C ARG A 96 8.55 -30.74 -34.71
N GLU A 97 9.21 -30.07 -35.65
CA GLU A 97 8.93 -30.26 -37.08
C GLU A 97 9.61 -31.56 -37.53
#